data_AF-A0A484D876-F1
#
_entry.id   AF-A0A484D876-F1
#
_cell.length_a   1.000
_cell.length_b   1.000
_cell.length_c   1.000
_cell.angle_alpha   90.00
_cell.angle_beta   90.00
_cell.angle_gamma   90.00
#
_symmetry.space_group_name_H-M   'P 1'
#
loop_
_entity.id
_entity.type
_entity.pdbx_description
1 polymer ?
#
loop_
_entity_poly.entity_id
_entity_poly.type
_entity_poly.pdbx_seq_one_letter_code
_entity_poly.pdbx_strand_id
1 'polypeptide(L)'
;MEGAGHRGRWDIKAPVGTILLLMCMFIPTLTLLQPSEEKTCPHGDYLTEKGICCNKCPPGFKLLEMCHATGHRSNCTKCPAGQYTDEMNYSRNCRSCRRCKGKNDKAISSCEYNKNTICKCEDGYYKSVIDSETYECQKCSPCGQNEKPKEKCTPEKNTVCECEENYYKVKGKGKCEPCKNCTAECIHQCQPSTPTPPPPPPPPPSPTTKAPPLEGGYLIMIIAGVAVTAVILLVLLVLITYTVTKRITKNKLLKPYCQPSDVSVDSCKRALFHIEEPSDNMSVKALPQSPVSEQEPYNLPDCVPLEVKIPDLIYTVLDLVPVLQVKQLVRSLGVKDTEIEQAEMDHRSCREAHYQMLRVWAERGSRAGGGGRGRMLHSPLLQELLEELRKMHLGQAAEELETKYGIQ
;
A
#
# COMPACT_ATOMS: atom_id res chain seq x y z
N MET A 1 12.07 83.67 31.39
CA MET A 1 13.32 83.86 30.64
C MET A 1 13.96 82.48 30.53
N GLU A 2 13.62 81.69 29.50
CA GLU A 2 14.26 81.70 28.15
C GLU A 2 15.75 81.38 28.27
N GLY A 3 16.38 80.44 27.54
CA GLY A 3 16.04 79.45 26.51
C GLY A 3 17.24 78.45 26.52
N ALA A 4 17.49 77.50 25.64
CA ALA A 4 16.90 77.07 24.39
C ALA A 4 17.45 75.64 24.14
N GLY A 5 16.67 74.79 23.48
CA GLY A 5 17.08 73.42 23.12
C GLY A 5 17.94 73.37 21.86
N HIS A 6 18.86 72.41 21.81
CA HIS A 6 19.56 72.02 20.58
C HIS A 6 19.07 70.65 20.11
N ARG A 7 18.32 70.65 18.99
CA ARG A 7 18.09 69.46 18.15
C ARG A 7 19.29 69.31 17.20
N GLY A 8 20.11 68.28 17.42
CA GLY A 8 21.09 67.80 16.45
C GLY A 8 20.42 66.90 15.43
N ARG A 9 20.32 67.37 14.19
CA ARG A 9 19.87 66.64 13.00
C ARG A 9 21.05 65.83 12.45
N TRP A 10 20.97 64.50 12.48
CA TRP A 10 21.97 63.62 11.87
C TRP A 10 21.38 63.03 10.59
N ASP A 11 21.82 63.58 9.46
CA ASP A 11 21.58 63.07 8.11
C ASP A 11 22.46 61.81 7.90
N ILE A 12 21.85 60.62 7.83
CA ILE A 12 22.53 59.37 7.45
C ILE A 12 22.23 59.09 5.98
N LYS A 13 23.06 59.62 5.08
CA LYS A 13 23.17 59.12 3.70
C LYS A 13 24.33 58.13 3.65
N ALA A 14 24.06 56.86 3.87
CA ALA A 14 25.02 55.80 3.55
C ALA A 14 24.90 55.48 2.04
N PRO A 15 26.02 55.39 1.29
CA PRO A 15 25.98 55.10 -0.13
C PRO A 15 25.69 53.61 -0.36
N VAL A 16 24.67 53.35 -1.18
CA VAL A 16 24.13 52.03 -1.59
C VAL A 16 25.22 51.03 -2.06
N GLY A 17 26.39 51.51 -2.50
CA GLY A 17 27.50 50.68 -2.95
C GLY A 17 28.23 49.88 -1.85
N THR A 18 28.15 50.29 -0.57
CA THR A 18 28.81 49.57 0.53
C THR A 18 28.01 48.36 1.02
N ILE A 19 26.69 48.39 0.88
CA ILE A 19 25.80 47.27 1.19
C ILE A 19 25.92 46.17 0.13
N LEU A 20 26.14 46.55 -1.15
CA LEU A 20 26.29 45.58 -2.24
C LEU A 20 27.58 44.75 -2.13
N LEU A 21 28.68 45.35 -1.66
CA LEU A 21 29.96 44.66 -1.44
C LEU A 21 29.91 43.72 -0.23
N LEU A 22 29.17 44.07 0.83
CA LEU A 22 28.94 43.16 1.97
C LEU A 22 28.04 41.99 1.57
N MET A 23 27.07 42.17 0.68
CA MET A 23 26.24 41.07 0.16
C MET A 23 27.01 40.08 -0.74
N CYS A 24 28.12 40.51 -1.36
CA CYS A 24 28.98 39.63 -2.16
C CYS A 24 30.00 38.82 -1.33
N MET A 25 30.30 39.24 -0.10
CA MET A 25 31.16 38.48 0.84
C MET A 25 30.37 37.54 1.76
N PHE A 26 29.03 37.59 1.69
CA PHE A 26 28.10 36.67 2.36
C PHE A 26 27.31 35.83 1.34
N ILE A 27 27.92 35.43 0.22
CA ILE A 27 27.52 34.19 -0.46
C ILE A 27 28.24 33.09 0.32
N PRO A 28 27.62 32.42 1.31
CA PRO A 28 28.19 31.18 1.79
C PRO A 28 28.32 30.29 0.57
N THR A 29 29.46 29.64 0.45
CA THR A 29 29.67 28.48 -0.41
C THR A 29 28.56 27.46 -0.11
N LEU A 30 27.42 27.64 -0.78
CA LEU A 30 26.34 26.68 -0.95
C LEU A 30 26.82 25.65 -1.98
N THR A 31 27.94 25.03 -1.65
CA THR A 31 28.38 23.79 -2.26
C THR A 31 28.40 22.78 -1.13
N LEU A 32 27.48 21.80 -1.25
CA LEU A 32 27.35 20.58 -0.45
C LEU A 32 26.51 20.65 0.84
N LEU A 33 25.29 21.18 0.73
CA LEU A 33 24.15 20.41 1.23
C LEU A 33 23.43 19.86 0.01
N GLN A 34 24.04 18.84 -0.61
CA GLN A 34 23.29 17.96 -1.48
C GLN A 34 22.08 17.49 -0.65
N PRO A 35 20.83 17.63 -1.14
CA PRO A 35 19.79 16.71 -0.72
C PRO A 35 20.41 15.32 -0.86
N SER A 36 20.28 14.45 0.14
CA SER A 36 20.69 13.06 -0.06
C SER A 36 19.97 12.57 -1.31
N GLU A 37 20.67 12.52 -2.45
CA GLU A 37 20.16 11.87 -3.63
C GLU A 37 19.83 10.46 -3.16
N GLU A 38 18.55 10.12 -3.20
CA GLU A 38 18.10 8.77 -2.96
C GLU A 38 18.82 7.90 -3.99
N LYS A 39 19.89 7.22 -3.55
CA LYS A 39 20.79 6.47 -4.42
C LYS A 39 19.97 5.40 -5.13
N THR A 40 19.54 5.71 -6.34
CA THR A 40 18.68 4.84 -7.13
C THR A 40 19.57 3.94 -7.96
N CYS A 41 19.37 2.63 -7.82
CA CYS A 41 20.11 1.66 -8.61
C CYS A 41 19.57 1.57 -10.04
N PRO A 42 20.42 1.19 -11.02
CA PRO A 42 19.98 0.95 -12.38
C PRO A 42 18.96 -0.21 -12.46
N HIS A 43 18.21 -0.26 -13.56
CA HIS A 43 17.20 -1.30 -13.75
C HIS A 43 17.82 -2.70 -13.74
N GLY A 44 17.25 -3.61 -12.92
CA GLY A 44 17.76 -4.97 -12.72
C GLY A 44 18.64 -5.12 -11.47
N ASP A 45 19.01 -4.01 -10.83
CA ASP A 45 19.75 -3.98 -9.58
C ASP A 45 18.84 -3.61 -8.39
N TYR A 46 19.32 -3.89 -7.18
CA TYR A 46 18.71 -3.47 -5.93
C TYR A 46 19.74 -2.79 -5.02
N LEU A 47 19.29 -1.85 -4.21
CA LEU A 47 20.15 -1.15 -3.26
C LEU A 47 20.29 -1.98 -1.99
N THR A 48 21.53 -2.27 -1.59
CA THR A 48 21.82 -2.91 -0.30
C THR A 48 21.83 -1.90 0.84
N GLU A 49 21.75 -2.39 2.07
CA GLU A 49 21.86 -1.59 3.30
C GLU A 49 23.18 -0.78 3.38
N LYS A 50 24.23 -1.26 2.71
CA LYS A 50 25.54 -0.60 2.63
C LYS A 50 25.60 0.47 1.52
N GLY A 51 24.48 0.72 0.83
CA GLY A 51 24.40 1.68 -0.27
C GLY A 51 25.09 1.21 -1.55
N ILE A 52 25.25 -0.10 -1.73
CA ILE A 52 25.86 -0.75 -2.90
C ILE A 52 24.74 -1.28 -3.80
N CYS A 53 24.81 -1.01 -5.10
CA CYS A 53 23.90 -1.59 -6.09
C CYS A 53 24.37 -2.98 -6.51
N CYS A 54 23.53 -3.97 -6.28
CA CYS A 54 23.78 -5.38 -6.59
C CYS A 54 22.75 -5.89 -7.59
N ASN A 55 23.16 -6.82 -8.47
CA ASN A 55 22.21 -7.43 -9.40
C ASN A 55 21.19 -8.31 -8.68
N LYS A 56 19.94 -8.26 -9.11
CA LYS A 56 18.89 -9.19 -8.66
C LYS A 56 19.16 -10.61 -9.16
N CYS A 57 18.66 -11.58 -8.40
CA CYS A 57 18.62 -12.98 -8.81
C CYS A 57 17.58 -13.20 -9.91
N PRO A 58 17.87 -14.04 -10.92
CA PRO A 58 16.92 -14.35 -11.99
C PRO A 58 15.74 -15.22 -11.49
N PRO A 59 14.65 -15.32 -12.26
CA PRO A 59 13.54 -16.22 -11.95
C PRO A 59 14.01 -17.65 -11.67
N GLY A 60 13.47 -18.19 -10.59
CA GLY A 60 13.72 -19.50 -10.02
C GLY A 60 14.99 -19.64 -9.18
N PHE A 61 15.60 -18.51 -8.83
CA PHE A 61 16.67 -18.41 -7.87
C PHE A 61 16.31 -17.40 -6.77
N LYS A 62 16.79 -17.67 -5.56
CA LYS A 62 16.73 -16.77 -4.40
C LYS A 62 18.12 -16.29 -4.01
N LEU A 63 18.18 -15.16 -3.35
CA LEU A 63 19.40 -14.57 -2.80
C LEU A 63 19.96 -15.45 -1.68
N LEU A 64 21.15 -15.99 -1.88
CA LEU A 64 21.93 -16.65 -0.85
C LEU A 64 22.79 -15.64 -0.09
N GLU A 65 23.48 -14.77 -0.84
CA GLU A 65 24.37 -13.75 -0.29
C GLU A 65 24.40 -12.51 -1.18
N MET A 66 24.38 -11.34 -0.53
CA MET A 66 24.46 -10.05 -1.21
C MET A 66 25.83 -9.82 -1.83
N CYS A 67 25.89 -9.02 -2.91
CA CYS A 67 27.18 -8.68 -3.51
C CYS A 67 28.03 -7.79 -2.57
N HIS A 68 29.35 -7.88 -2.69
CA HIS A 68 30.28 -7.11 -1.85
C HIS A 68 30.76 -5.80 -2.49
N ALA A 69 30.53 -5.60 -3.80
CA ALA A 69 30.99 -4.44 -4.55
C ALA A 69 29.97 -4.06 -5.64
N THR A 70 29.90 -2.77 -5.96
CA THR A 70 28.92 -2.22 -6.92
C THR A 70 29.08 -2.88 -8.29
N GLY A 71 27.95 -3.33 -8.87
CA GLY A 71 27.94 -3.98 -10.19
C GLY A 71 28.37 -5.45 -10.19
N HIS A 72 28.68 -6.03 -9.01
CA HIS A 72 28.91 -7.46 -8.90
C HIS A 72 27.58 -8.24 -8.81
N ARG A 73 27.61 -9.46 -9.36
CA ARG A 73 26.47 -10.37 -9.29
C ARG A 73 26.30 -10.89 -7.86
N SER A 74 25.09 -10.80 -7.34
CA SER A 74 24.72 -11.42 -6.06
C SER A 74 24.84 -12.93 -6.14
N ASN A 75 25.12 -13.59 -5.00
CA ASN A 75 25.14 -15.04 -4.94
C ASN A 75 23.71 -15.56 -4.85
N CYS A 76 23.29 -16.33 -5.85
CA CYS A 76 21.91 -16.81 -6.00
C CYS A 76 21.89 -18.34 -6.03
N THR A 77 20.94 -18.95 -5.34
CA THR A 77 20.75 -20.39 -5.32
C THR A 77 19.37 -20.78 -5.84
N LYS A 78 19.26 -21.94 -6.48
CA LYS A 78 18.01 -22.42 -7.09
C LYS A 78 16.93 -22.64 -6.04
N CYS A 79 15.68 -22.33 -6.37
CA CYS A 79 14.55 -22.65 -5.49
C CYS A 79 14.45 -24.17 -5.26
N PRO A 80 14.21 -24.59 -4.00
CA PRO A 80 14.03 -26.01 -3.68
C PRO A 80 12.72 -26.54 -4.28
N ALA A 81 12.59 -27.86 -4.34
CA ALA A 81 11.38 -28.51 -4.84
C ALA A 81 10.13 -28.04 -4.06
N GLY A 82 9.06 -27.70 -4.79
CA GLY A 82 7.84 -27.17 -4.20
C GLY A 82 7.88 -25.67 -3.88
N GLN A 83 8.93 -24.96 -4.31
CA GLN A 83 9.00 -23.50 -4.27
C GLN A 83 9.44 -22.92 -5.63
N TYR A 84 9.10 -21.65 -5.87
CA TYR A 84 9.41 -20.96 -7.12
C TYR A 84 9.64 -19.46 -6.92
N THR A 85 10.25 -18.82 -7.92
CA THR A 85 10.19 -17.37 -8.13
C THR A 85 10.04 -17.11 -9.63
N ASP A 86 9.06 -16.32 -10.03
CA ASP A 86 8.73 -16.03 -11.44
C ASP A 86 9.27 -14.68 -11.92
N GLU A 87 9.77 -13.85 -11.01
CA GLU A 87 10.37 -12.54 -11.29
C GLU A 87 11.82 -12.42 -10.80
N MET A 88 12.53 -11.42 -11.33
CA MET A 88 13.85 -11.05 -10.82
C MET A 88 13.72 -10.48 -9.41
N ASN A 89 14.41 -11.09 -8.45
CA ASN A 89 14.21 -10.82 -7.04
C ASN A 89 15.54 -10.71 -6.28
N TYR A 90 15.49 -10.13 -5.09
CA TYR A 90 16.60 -10.16 -4.13
C TYR A 90 16.17 -10.81 -2.81
N SER A 91 15.12 -11.63 -2.88
CA SER A 91 14.55 -12.29 -1.71
C SER A 91 15.41 -13.47 -1.27
N ARG A 92 15.52 -13.67 0.04
CA ARG A 92 16.17 -14.86 0.64
C ARG A 92 15.30 -16.13 0.59
N ASN A 93 14.03 -15.98 0.26
CA ASN A 93 13.01 -17.03 0.28
C ASN A 93 12.45 -17.23 -1.13
N CYS A 94 12.06 -18.46 -1.46
CA CYS A 94 11.25 -18.72 -2.65
C CYS A 94 9.78 -18.85 -2.24
N ARG A 95 8.88 -18.50 -3.14
CA ARG A 95 7.44 -18.61 -2.92
C ARG A 95 7.04 -20.07 -2.91
N SER A 96 6.18 -20.46 -1.98
CA SER A 96 5.63 -21.83 -1.98
C SER A 96 4.68 -22.02 -3.15
N CYS A 97 4.81 -23.15 -3.84
CA CYS A 97 3.92 -23.49 -4.94
C CYS A 97 2.47 -23.62 -4.46
N ARG A 98 1.53 -23.06 -5.23
CA ARG A 98 0.11 -23.31 -5.02
C ARG A 98 -0.17 -24.81 -5.16
N ARG A 99 -1.06 -25.33 -4.33
CA ARG A 99 -1.61 -26.66 -4.49
C ARG A 99 -3.02 -26.52 -5.02
N CYS A 100 -3.35 -27.19 -6.13
CA CYS A 100 -4.71 -27.32 -6.61
C CYS A 100 -5.39 -28.39 -5.74
N LYS A 101 -5.84 -27.95 -4.56
CA LYS A 101 -6.47 -28.79 -3.53
C LYS A 101 -7.90 -28.33 -3.25
N GLY A 102 -8.44 -27.39 -4.05
CA GLY A 102 -9.85 -27.07 -3.99
C GLY A 102 -10.65 -28.28 -4.47
N LYS A 103 -11.84 -28.50 -3.91
CA LYS A 103 -12.74 -29.56 -4.39
C LYS A 103 -13.12 -29.40 -5.87
N ASN A 104 -12.95 -28.19 -6.42
CA ASN A 104 -13.44 -27.77 -7.74
C ASN A 104 -12.32 -27.12 -8.59
N ASP A 105 -11.05 -27.42 -8.32
CA ASP A 105 -9.93 -26.97 -9.16
C ASP A 105 -8.96 -28.10 -9.51
N LYS A 106 -8.41 -28.06 -10.73
CA LYS A 106 -7.47 -29.08 -11.23
C LYS A 106 -6.18 -28.44 -11.72
N ALA A 107 -5.06 -29.13 -11.48
CA ALA A 107 -3.76 -28.68 -11.96
C ALA A 107 -3.64 -28.90 -13.47
N ILE A 108 -3.38 -27.81 -14.21
CA ILE A 108 -3.10 -27.87 -15.65
C ILE A 108 -1.61 -27.70 -15.97
N SER A 109 -0.84 -27.13 -15.04
CA SER A 109 0.62 -27.07 -15.11
C SER A 109 1.18 -27.36 -13.72
N SER A 110 2.19 -28.23 -13.66
CA SER A 110 2.96 -28.48 -12.43
C SER A 110 3.82 -27.27 -12.06
N CYS A 111 4.16 -27.19 -10.77
CA CYS A 111 5.12 -26.21 -10.30
C CYS A 111 6.54 -26.54 -10.78
N GLU A 112 7.30 -25.53 -11.15
CA GLU A 112 8.72 -25.61 -11.43
C GLU A 112 9.44 -24.51 -10.64
N TYR A 113 10.77 -24.56 -10.60
CA TYR A 113 11.56 -23.61 -9.82
C TYR A 113 11.33 -22.15 -10.25
N ASN A 114 10.95 -21.88 -11.50
CA ASN A 114 10.71 -20.53 -12.04
C ASN A 114 9.24 -20.21 -12.36
N LYS A 115 8.30 -21.11 -12.05
CA LYS A 115 6.87 -20.86 -12.29
C LYS A 115 6.00 -21.63 -11.31
N ASN A 116 4.92 -21.00 -10.91
CA ASN A 116 3.95 -21.60 -10.03
C ASN A 116 3.16 -22.75 -10.69
N THR A 117 2.50 -23.57 -9.87
CA THR A 117 1.38 -24.40 -10.31
C THR A 117 0.26 -23.53 -10.89
N ILE A 118 -0.25 -23.90 -12.06
CA ILE A 118 -1.44 -23.27 -12.65
C ILE A 118 -2.63 -24.20 -12.40
N CYS A 119 -3.61 -23.71 -11.64
CA CYS A 119 -4.88 -24.38 -11.45
C CYS A 119 -5.92 -23.83 -12.43
N LYS A 120 -6.92 -24.65 -12.76
CA LYS A 120 -8.09 -24.28 -13.54
C LYS A 120 -9.34 -24.73 -12.78
N CYS A 121 -10.35 -23.87 -12.71
CA CYS A 121 -11.64 -24.25 -12.12
C CYS A 121 -12.33 -25.33 -12.96
N GLU A 122 -13.05 -26.23 -12.30
CA GLU A 122 -13.85 -27.25 -12.96
C GLU A 122 -15.07 -26.64 -13.67
N ASP A 123 -15.65 -27.40 -14.59
CA ASP A 123 -16.84 -26.97 -15.32
C ASP A 123 -18.00 -26.73 -14.34
N GLY A 124 -18.70 -25.60 -14.47
CA GLY A 124 -19.71 -25.16 -13.51
C GLY A 124 -19.15 -24.33 -12.34
N TYR A 125 -17.85 -24.04 -12.34
CA TYR A 125 -17.20 -23.12 -11.42
C TYR A 125 -16.43 -22.03 -12.19
N TYR A 126 -16.25 -20.87 -11.57
CA TYR A 126 -15.47 -19.77 -12.11
C TYR A 126 -14.44 -19.27 -11.09
N LYS A 127 -13.38 -18.66 -11.61
CA LYS A 127 -12.33 -18.00 -10.84
C LYS A 127 -12.85 -16.72 -10.19
N SER A 128 -12.97 -16.74 -8.87
CA SER A 128 -13.22 -15.56 -8.02
C SER A 128 -11.90 -15.05 -7.47
N VAL A 129 -11.47 -13.88 -7.94
CA VAL A 129 -10.19 -13.26 -7.57
C VAL A 129 -10.30 -12.64 -6.17
N ILE A 130 -9.45 -13.09 -5.25
CA ILE A 130 -9.40 -12.60 -3.87
C ILE A 130 -8.37 -11.45 -3.77
N ASP A 131 -7.20 -11.62 -4.38
CA ASP A 131 -6.18 -10.58 -4.53
C ASP A 131 -5.43 -10.76 -5.87
N SER A 132 -4.39 -9.95 -6.11
CA SER A 132 -3.63 -9.95 -7.37
C SER A 132 -3.04 -11.31 -7.76
N GLU A 133 -2.82 -12.23 -6.81
CA GLU A 133 -2.15 -13.52 -7.06
C GLU A 133 -2.93 -14.76 -6.54
N THR A 134 -4.05 -14.55 -5.85
CA THR A 134 -4.89 -15.60 -5.25
C THR A 134 -6.35 -15.54 -5.73
N TYR A 135 -6.93 -16.72 -5.87
CA TYR A 135 -8.30 -16.88 -6.31
C TYR A 135 -8.86 -18.22 -5.83
N GLU A 136 -10.16 -18.28 -5.68
CA GLU A 136 -10.92 -19.49 -5.39
C GLU A 136 -11.89 -19.82 -6.52
N CYS A 137 -12.33 -21.08 -6.60
CA CYS A 137 -13.31 -21.51 -7.57
C CYS A 137 -14.70 -21.48 -6.94
N GLN A 138 -15.50 -20.50 -7.34
CA GLN A 138 -16.89 -20.35 -6.90
C GLN A 138 -17.84 -20.99 -7.91
N LYS A 139 -18.96 -21.51 -7.42
CA LYS A 139 -19.97 -22.12 -8.29
C LYS A 139 -20.61 -21.03 -9.16
N CYS A 140 -20.82 -21.34 -10.43
CA CYS A 140 -21.51 -20.42 -11.34
C CYS A 140 -22.91 -20.09 -10.83
N SER A 141 -23.25 -18.80 -10.86
CA SER A 141 -24.58 -18.33 -10.48
C SER A 141 -25.57 -18.57 -11.62
N PRO A 142 -26.77 -19.10 -11.34
CA PRO A 142 -27.87 -19.04 -12.31
C PRO A 142 -28.38 -17.61 -12.42
N CYS A 143 -29.03 -17.28 -13.53
CA CYS A 143 -29.74 -16.01 -13.66
C CYS A 143 -31.03 -16.02 -12.84
N GLY A 144 -31.38 -14.85 -12.32
CA GLY A 144 -32.56 -14.66 -11.48
C GLY A 144 -33.86 -14.69 -12.27
N GLN A 145 -34.95 -14.35 -11.57
CA GLN A 145 -36.27 -14.27 -12.20
C GLN A 145 -36.34 -13.08 -13.17
N ASN A 146 -36.88 -13.32 -14.37
CA ASN A 146 -36.96 -12.34 -15.47
C ASN A 146 -35.57 -11.89 -15.97
N GLU A 147 -34.55 -12.73 -15.81
CA GLU A 147 -33.23 -12.56 -16.37
C GLU A 147 -32.89 -13.73 -17.30
N LYS A 148 -32.21 -13.41 -18.41
CA LYS A 148 -31.65 -14.39 -19.33
C LYS A 148 -30.11 -14.32 -19.32
N PRO A 149 -29.40 -15.44 -19.57
CA PRO A 149 -27.96 -15.43 -19.70
C PRO A 149 -27.53 -14.61 -20.92
N LYS A 150 -26.77 -13.54 -20.68
CA LYS A 150 -26.07 -12.78 -21.73
C LYS A 150 -24.76 -13.47 -22.11
N GLU A 151 -23.99 -13.85 -21.09
CA GLU A 151 -22.75 -14.62 -21.25
C GLU A 151 -22.81 -15.86 -20.37
N LYS A 152 -22.43 -17.00 -20.96
CA LYS A 152 -22.37 -18.27 -20.24
C LYS A 152 -21.20 -18.28 -19.27
N CYS A 153 -21.35 -18.98 -18.15
CA CYS A 153 -20.26 -19.18 -17.22
C CYS A 153 -19.08 -19.88 -17.88
N THR A 154 -17.88 -19.48 -17.50
CA THR A 154 -16.61 -20.10 -17.89
C THR A 154 -15.75 -20.34 -16.65
N PRO A 155 -14.71 -21.18 -16.74
CA PRO A 155 -13.74 -21.34 -15.65
C PRO A 155 -13.12 -20.02 -15.16
N GLU A 156 -13.16 -18.95 -15.95
CA GLU A 156 -12.55 -17.66 -15.61
C GLU A 156 -13.54 -16.56 -15.22
N LYS A 157 -14.81 -16.70 -15.59
CA LYS A 157 -15.83 -15.67 -15.38
C LYS A 157 -17.18 -16.29 -15.07
N ASN A 158 -17.88 -15.73 -14.09
CA ASN A 158 -19.25 -16.13 -13.74
C ASN A 158 -20.22 -15.87 -14.91
N THR A 159 -21.41 -16.46 -14.83
CA THR A 159 -22.55 -16.12 -15.68
C THR A 159 -22.85 -14.62 -15.60
N VAL A 160 -23.02 -13.98 -16.76
CA VAL A 160 -23.49 -12.60 -16.84
C VAL A 160 -24.95 -12.62 -17.27
N CYS A 161 -25.81 -12.04 -16.45
CA CYS A 161 -27.26 -12.03 -16.65
C CYS A 161 -27.75 -10.65 -17.11
N GLU A 162 -28.72 -10.66 -18.02
CA GLU A 162 -29.43 -9.47 -18.49
C GLU A 162 -30.93 -9.64 -18.31
N CYS A 163 -31.67 -8.54 -18.13
CA CYS A 163 -33.12 -8.63 -18.03
C CYS A 163 -33.72 -9.15 -19.34
N GLU A 164 -34.80 -9.93 -19.22
CA GLU A 164 -35.58 -10.38 -20.37
C GLU A 164 -36.23 -9.20 -21.12
N GLU A 165 -36.73 -9.49 -22.32
CA GLU A 165 -37.44 -8.48 -23.11
C GLU A 165 -38.64 -7.93 -22.33
N ASN A 166 -38.83 -6.61 -22.39
CA ASN A 166 -39.84 -5.88 -21.61
C ASN A 166 -39.57 -5.83 -20.10
N TYR A 167 -38.36 -6.17 -19.65
CA TYR A 167 -37.89 -5.92 -18.29
C TYR A 167 -36.65 -5.01 -18.30
N TYR A 168 -36.51 -4.17 -17.28
CA TYR A 168 -35.33 -3.32 -17.10
C TYR A 168 -34.72 -3.51 -15.72
N LYS A 169 -33.41 -3.27 -15.62
CA LYS A 169 -32.69 -3.43 -14.35
C LYS A 169 -32.82 -2.17 -13.51
N VAL A 170 -33.42 -2.29 -12.33
CA VAL A 170 -33.57 -1.17 -11.40
C VAL A 170 -32.22 -0.86 -10.74
N LYS A 171 -31.70 0.37 -10.93
CA LYS A 171 -30.48 0.85 -10.25
C LYS A 171 -30.68 0.79 -8.73
N GLY A 172 -29.73 0.20 -8.00
CA GLY A 172 -29.74 0.12 -6.53
C GLY A 172 -30.48 -1.07 -5.92
N LYS A 173 -31.38 -1.76 -6.65
CA LYS A 173 -32.05 -2.98 -6.16
C LYS A 173 -31.54 -4.27 -6.83
N GLY A 174 -30.91 -4.17 -8.00
CA GLY A 174 -30.36 -5.32 -8.73
C GLY A 174 -31.41 -6.28 -9.28
N LYS A 175 -32.71 -5.92 -9.26
CA LYS A 175 -33.83 -6.73 -9.73
C LYS A 175 -34.36 -6.21 -11.07
N CYS A 176 -34.83 -7.12 -11.91
CA CYS A 176 -35.53 -6.79 -13.16
C CYS A 176 -37.02 -6.52 -12.89
N GLU A 177 -37.49 -5.34 -13.31
CA GLU A 177 -38.90 -4.93 -13.22
C GLU A 177 -39.51 -4.76 -14.61
N PRO A 178 -40.84 -4.97 -14.75
CA PRO A 178 -41.50 -4.81 -16.03
C PRO A 178 -41.42 -3.37 -16.53
N CYS A 179 -41.12 -3.19 -17.81
CA CYS A 179 -41.05 -1.89 -18.50
C CYS A 179 -42.36 -1.09 -18.43
N LYS A 180 -43.50 -1.72 -18.12
CA LYS A 180 -44.76 -1.02 -17.84
C LYS A 180 -44.68 -0.04 -16.66
N ASN A 181 -43.81 -0.33 -15.69
CA ASN A 181 -43.61 0.51 -14.51
C ASN A 181 -42.52 1.57 -14.72
N CYS A 182 -41.96 1.65 -15.93
CA CYS A 182 -40.91 2.60 -16.27
C CYS A 182 -41.48 4.00 -16.52
N THR A 183 -40.94 5.02 -15.85
CA THR A 183 -41.38 6.41 -15.99
C THR A 183 -40.49 7.25 -16.91
N ALA A 184 -39.19 7.39 -16.64
CA ALA A 184 -38.31 8.24 -17.46
C ALA A 184 -36.88 7.70 -17.61
N GLU A 185 -36.28 7.14 -16.56
CA GLU A 185 -34.84 6.82 -16.55
C GLU A 185 -34.48 5.45 -17.17
N CYS A 186 -35.48 4.62 -17.43
CA CYS A 186 -35.35 3.27 -17.98
C CYS A 186 -35.80 3.15 -19.44
N ILE A 187 -36.24 4.25 -20.07
CA ILE A 187 -36.80 4.26 -21.43
C ILE A 187 -35.83 3.63 -22.43
N HIS A 188 -34.54 3.94 -22.35
CA HIS A 188 -33.50 3.39 -23.22
C HIS A 188 -33.33 1.86 -23.13
N GLN A 189 -33.73 1.21 -22.04
CA GLN A 189 -33.67 -0.25 -21.86
C GLN A 189 -34.98 -0.94 -22.25
N CYS A 190 -36.07 -0.18 -22.38
CA CYS A 190 -37.42 -0.66 -22.62
C CYS A 190 -37.89 -0.44 -24.06
N GLN A 191 -37.06 0.14 -24.93
CA GLN A 191 -37.40 0.27 -26.33
C GLN A 191 -37.39 -1.12 -27.00
N PRO A 192 -38.45 -1.51 -27.72
CA PRO A 192 -38.44 -2.76 -28.47
C PRO A 192 -37.34 -2.68 -29.53
N SER A 193 -36.61 -3.78 -29.69
CA SER A 193 -35.67 -3.96 -30.79
C SER A 193 -36.47 -3.92 -32.10
N THR A 194 -36.55 -2.76 -32.75
CA THR A 194 -37.03 -2.71 -34.12
C THR A 194 -36.02 -3.44 -35.00
N PRO A 195 -36.43 -4.44 -35.81
CA PRO A 195 -35.54 -5.04 -36.77
C PRO A 195 -35.06 -3.94 -37.72
N THR A 196 -33.75 -3.70 -37.71
CA THR A 196 -33.12 -2.68 -38.56
C THR A 196 -33.23 -3.15 -40.02
N PRO A 197 -33.85 -2.39 -40.93
CA PRO A 197 -33.79 -2.72 -42.36
C PRO A 197 -32.33 -2.60 -42.85
N PRO A 198 -31.92 -3.41 -43.85
CA PRO A 198 -30.55 -3.36 -44.38
C PRO A 198 -30.22 -1.96 -44.92
N PRO A 199 -28.96 -1.52 -44.79
CA PRO A 199 -28.57 -0.17 -45.19
C PRO A 199 -28.74 0.04 -46.71
N PRO A 200 -29.31 1.18 -47.15
CA PRO A 200 -29.35 1.52 -48.56
C PRO A 200 -27.95 1.81 -49.12
N PRO A 201 -27.72 1.59 -50.42
CA PRO A 201 -26.42 1.82 -51.04
C PRO A 201 -26.00 3.30 -51.00
N PRO A 202 -24.69 3.59 -50.95
CA PRO A 202 -24.19 4.95 -50.82
C PRO A 202 -24.46 5.79 -52.09
N PRO A 203 -24.85 7.07 -51.94
CA PRO A 203 -25.00 7.99 -53.06
C PRO A 203 -23.64 8.47 -53.61
N PRO A 204 -23.59 8.87 -54.90
CA PRO A 204 -22.36 9.31 -55.56
C PRO A 204 -21.86 10.67 -55.04
N PRO A 205 -20.54 10.96 -55.17
CA PRO A 205 -19.95 12.19 -54.66
C PRO A 205 -20.26 13.38 -55.58
N SER A 206 -20.78 14.45 -54.99
CA SER A 206 -20.92 15.78 -55.62
C SER A 206 -19.89 16.77 -55.05
N PRO A 207 -19.54 17.82 -55.82
CA PRO A 207 -18.23 18.45 -55.74
C PRO A 207 -18.11 19.50 -54.64
N THR A 208 -16.88 19.58 -54.13
CA THR A 208 -16.24 20.60 -53.30
C THR A 208 -16.81 22.02 -53.45
N THR A 209 -17.44 22.51 -52.39
CA THR A 209 -17.65 23.94 -52.15
C THR A 209 -16.45 24.49 -51.37
N LYS A 210 -15.81 25.51 -51.94
CA LYS A 210 -14.66 26.20 -51.35
C LYS A 210 -15.04 26.90 -50.05
N ALA A 211 -14.18 26.78 -49.04
CA ALA A 211 -14.27 27.51 -47.79
C ALA A 211 -14.00 29.02 -48.00
N PRO A 212 -14.70 29.92 -47.28
CA PRO A 212 -14.37 31.35 -47.27
C PRO A 212 -13.17 31.63 -46.34
N PRO A 213 -12.41 32.72 -46.58
CA PRO A 213 -11.21 33.02 -45.82
C PRO A 213 -11.56 33.57 -44.42
N LEU A 214 -10.92 33.01 -43.39
CA LEU A 214 -11.07 33.45 -42.00
C LEU A 214 -10.16 34.67 -41.77
N GLU A 215 -10.77 35.83 -41.58
CA GLU A 215 -10.08 37.08 -41.28
C GLU A 215 -9.41 37.07 -39.88
N GLY A 216 -8.32 37.85 -39.75
CA GLY A 216 -7.28 37.80 -38.73
C GLY A 216 -7.64 38.13 -37.27
N GLY A 217 -8.89 37.94 -36.84
CA GLY A 217 -9.31 38.08 -35.44
C GLY A 217 -8.95 36.88 -34.55
N TYR A 218 -8.78 35.69 -35.12
CA TYR A 218 -8.58 34.44 -34.37
C TYR A 218 -7.19 34.35 -33.71
N LEU A 219 -6.15 34.90 -34.35
CA LEU A 219 -4.78 34.89 -33.81
C LEU A 219 -4.64 35.75 -32.55
N ILE A 220 -5.35 36.88 -32.45
CA ILE A 220 -5.30 37.77 -31.29
C ILE A 220 -5.90 37.08 -30.06
N MET A 221 -6.98 36.31 -30.24
CA MET A 221 -7.62 35.55 -29.16
C MET A 221 -6.75 34.40 -28.65
N ILE A 222 -5.99 33.74 -29.54
CA ILE A 222 -5.01 32.71 -29.15
C ILE A 222 -3.87 33.32 -28.34
N ILE A 223 -3.30 34.44 -28.78
CA ILE A 223 -2.17 35.09 -28.08
C ILE A 223 -2.61 35.59 -26.69
N ALA A 224 -3.80 36.16 -26.56
CA ALA A 224 -4.36 36.58 -25.28
C ALA A 224 -4.60 35.38 -24.34
N GLY A 225 -5.12 34.25 -24.87
CA GLY A 225 -5.31 33.02 -24.10
C GLY A 225 -4.00 32.40 -23.61
N VAL A 226 -2.96 32.40 -24.43
CA VAL A 226 -1.62 31.89 -24.05
C VAL A 226 -0.97 32.78 -22.98
N ALA A 227 -1.14 34.10 -23.06
CA ALA A 227 -0.61 35.01 -22.05
C ALA A 227 -1.31 34.82 -20.69
N VAL A 228 -2.64 34.68 -20.67
CA VAL A 228 -3.41 34.46 -19.44
C VAL A 228 -3.06 33.11 -18.81
N THR A 229 -2.95 32.06 -19.62
CA THR A 229 -2.56 30.73 -19.12
C THR A 229 -1.14 30.71 -18.57
N ALA A 230 -0.19 31.40 -19.21
CA ALA A 230 1.18 31.54 -18.71
C ALA A 230 1.24 32.27 -17.36
N VAL A 231 0.47 33.34 -17.18
CA VAL A 231 0.39 34.08 -15.91
C VAL A 231 -0.21 33.21 -14.80
N ILE A 232 -1.26 32.44 -15.10
CA ILE A 232 -1.86 31.50 -14.13
C ILE A 232 -0.84 30.44 -13.71
N LEU A 233 -0.08 29.87 -14.66
CA LEU A 233 0.97 28.90 -14.34
C LEU A 233 2.08 29.50 -13.47
N LEU A 234 2.50 30.74 -13.72
CA LEU A 234 3.48 31.43 -12.88
C LEU A 234 2.96 31.67 -11.45
N VAL A 235 1.71 32.08 -11.30
CA VAL A 235 1.09 32.26 -9.97
C VAL A 235 1.00 30.92 -9.23
N LEU A 236 0.63 29.84 -9.92
CA LEU A 236 0.60 28.49 -9.34
C LEU A 236 2.00 28.03 -8.91
N LEU A 237 3.04 28.29 -9.70
CA LEU A 237 4.42 27.99 -9.32
C LEU A 237 4.88 28.80 -8.09
N VAL A 238 4.51 30.07 -7.98
CA VAL A 238 4.77 30.90 -6.79
C VAL A 238 4.03 30.36 -5.56
N LEU A 239 2.77 29.93 -5.72
CA LEU A 239 2.00 29.34 -4.62
C LEU A 239 2.55 27.97 -4.19
N ILE A 240 2.96 27.13 -5.14
CA ILE A 240 3.59 25.83 -4.86
C ILE A 240 4.94 26.06 -4.16
N THR A 241 5.78 26.95 -4.67
CA THR A 241 7.07 27.26 -4.03
C THR A 241 6.88 27.87 -2.65
N TYR A 242 5.88 28.74 -2.45
CA TYR A 242 5.51 29.30 -1.15
C TYR A 242 5.00 28.23 -0.16
N THR A 243 4.13 27.31 -0.61
CA THR A 243 3.61 26.23 0.24
C THR A 243 4.69 25.21 0.59
N VAL A 244 5.59 24.89 -0.34
CA VAL A 244 6.75 24.02 -0.12
C VAL A 244 7.74 24.67 0.84
N THR A 245 8.12 25.93 0.64
CA THR A 245 9.01 26.64 1.58
C THR A 245 8.37 26.76 2.96
N LYS A 246 7.09 27.12 3.06
CA LYS A 246 6.37 27.17 4.35
C LYS A 246 6.32 25.80 5.05
N ARG A 247 6.13 24.71 4.31
CA ARG A 247 6.13 23.33 4.84
C ARG A 247 7.52 22.90 5.33
N ILE A 248 8.58 23.26 4.59
CA ILE A 248 9.97 23.00 4.97
C ILE A 248 10.35 23.81 6.21
N THR A 249 9.99 25.10 6.29
CA THR A 249 10.27 25.94 7.46
C THR A 249 9.52 25.45 8.69
N LYS A 250 8.27 25.00 8.55
CA LYS A 250 7.49 24.39 9.64
C LYS A 250 8.11 23.07 10.12
N ASN A 251 8.62 22.24 9.20
CA ASN A 251 9.28 20.97 9.54
C ASN A 251 10.66 21.17 10.18
N LYS A 252 11.39 22.26 9.84
CA LYS A 252 12.68 22.58 10.46
C LYS A 252 12.57 23.08 11.91
N LEU A 253 11.42 23.59 12.33
CA LEU A 253 11.22 24.04 13.72
C LEU A 253 10.89 22.90 14.71
N LEU A 254 10.61 21.68 14.23
CA LEU A 254 10.11 20.56 15.04
C LEU A 254 11.07 19.37 15.20
N LYS A 255 12.36 19.51 14.89
CA LYS A 255 13.33 18.41 15.04
C LYS A 255 14.39 18.71 16.11
N PRO A 256 14.34 18.07 17.29
CA PRO A 256 15.44 18.08 18.23
C PRO A 256 16.65 17.33 17.64
N TYR A 257 17.81 17.94 17.84
CA TYR A 257 19.14 17.46 17.48
C TYR A 257 19.52 16.25 18.34
N CYS A 258 19.95 15.15 17.73
CA CYS A 258 20.72 14.10 18.39
C CYS A 258 22.05 13.94 17.65
N GLN A 259 23.14 14.21 18.37
CA GLN A 259 24.51 13.99 17.96
C GLN A 259 24.90 12.50 18.15
N PRO A 260 25.89 11.98 17.41
CA PRO A 260 26.28 10.58 17.46
C PRO A 260 27.36 10.32 18.52
N SER A 261 27.39 9.09 19.03
CA SER A 261 28.52 8.56 19.79
C SER A 261 28.99 7.26 19.15
N ASP A 262 30.19 7.30 18.59
CA ASP A 262 31.01 6.14 18.24
C ASP A 262 31.42 5.36 19.50
N VAL A 263 31.26 4.03 19.51
CA VAL A 263 32.26 3.07 20.02
C VAL A 263 32.13 1.71 19.28
N SER A 264 33.17 1.45 18.48
CA SER A 264 33.86 0.20 18.09
C SER A 264 33.39 -1.21 18.56
N VAL A 265 33.20 -2.10 17.57
CA VAL A 265 33.76 -3.47 17.31
C VAL A 265 33.93 -4.44 18.50
N ASP A 266 33.31 -5.64 18.47
CA ASP A 266 33.96 -6.90 17.98
C ASP A 266 33.11 -8.20 18.07
N SER A 267 33.35 -9.05 17.06
CA SER A 267 33.41 -10.52 16.93
C SER A 267 32.37 -11.51 17.50
N CYS A 268 32.05 -12.47 16.62
CA CYS A 268 31.34 -13.73 16.87
C CYS A 268 32.24 -14.80 17.51
N LYS A 269 31.68 -15.65 18.39
CA LYS A 269 32.12 -17.06 18.48
C LYS A 269 31.05 -18.02 19.01
N ARG A 270 30.99 -19.20 18.37
CA ARG A 270 30.22 -20.41 18.73
C ARG A 270 30.79 -21.12 19.96
N ALA A 271 29.93 -21.80 20.72
CA ALA A 271 30.10 -23.14 21.33
C ALA A 271 28.71 -23.56 21.90
N LEU A 272 28.01 -24.59 21.39
CA LEU A 272 28.05 -26.01 21.81
C LEU A 272 28.27 -26.23 23.32
N PHE A 273 27.29 -26.86 24.00
CA PHE A 273 27.46 -28.12 24.75
C PHE A 273 26.10 -28.81 25.01
N HIS A 274 26.11 -30.12 24.76
CA HIS A 274 25.21 -31.17 25.25
C HIS A 274 25.15 -31.21 26.79
N ILE A 275 24.02 -31.65 27.37
CA ILE A 275 23.97 -32.68 28.43
C ILE A 275 22.71 -33.55 28.22
N GLU A 276 22.92 -34.87 28.25
CA GLU A 276 21.93 -35.97 28.23
C GLU A 276 21.09 -36.08 29.52
N GLU A 277 19.95 -36.76 29.41
CA GLU A 277 18.98 -37.11 30.46
C GLU A 277 19.54 -38.03 31.58
N PRO A 278 18.74 -38.40 32.60
CA PRO A 278 17.86 -39.57 32.43
C PRO A 278 16.45 -39.48 33.06
N SER A 279 15.49 -40.04 32.31
CA SER A 279 14.37 -40.92 32.72
C SER A 279 13.89 -40.92 34.17
N ASP A 280 12.57 -40.73 34.35
CA ASP A 280 11.74 -41.75 35.01
C ASP A 280 10.28 -41.70 34.53
N ASN A 281 9.73 -42.90 34.36
CA ASN A 281 8.39 -43.20 33.88
C ASN A 281 7.39 -43.22 35.06
N MET A 282 6.10 -42.97 34.78
CA MET A 282 4.98 -43.88 35.08
C MET A 282 3.63 -43.17 34.85
N SER A 283 2.61 -43.99 34.61
CA SER A 283 1.34 -43.71 33.92
C SER A 283 0.13 -43.71 34.87
N VAL A 284 -1.03 -43.28 34.31
CA VAL A 284 -2.44 -43.53 34.73
C VAL A 284 -2.96 -42.52 35.81
N LYS A 285 -4.18 -41.94 35.85
CA LYS A 285 -5.53 -42.20 35.29
C LYS A 285 -6.44 -40.95 35.39
N ALA A 286 -7.65 -41.00 34.80
CA ALA A 286 -8.68 -39.95 34.67
C ALA A 286 -9.68 -39.78 35.84
N LEU A 287 -10.24 -38.54 35.94
CA LEU A 287 -11.56 -38.02 36.40
C LEU A 287 -12.15 -38.45 37.78
N PRO A 288 -13.02 -37.64 38.46
CA PRO A 288 -14.17 -36.90 37.89
C PRO A 288 -14.48 -35.48 38.40
N GLN A 289 -15.31 -34.77 37.61
CA GLN A 289 -16.02 -33.53 37.93
C GLN A 289 -17.12 -33.71 38.98
N SER A 290 -17.32 -32.71 39.83
CA SER A 290 -18.66 -32.24 40.20
C SER A 290 -18.65 -30.83 40.81
N PRO A 291 -19.81 -30.13 40.75
CA PRO A 291 -19.93 -28.68 40.64
C PRO A 291 -20.12 -28.03 42.00
N VAL A 292 -20.03 -26.70 42.10
CA VAL A 292 -20.86 -25.87 43.01
C VAL A 292 -20.63 -24.36 42.75
N SER A 293 -21.77 -23.70 42.63
CA SER A 293 -22.15 -22.30 42.89
C SER A 293 -21.54 -21.13 42.13
N GLU A 294 -22.45 -20.49 41.40
CA GLU A 294 -22.51 -19.06 41.13
C GLU A 294 -22.21 -18.23 42.38
N GLN A 295 -21.33 -17.23 42.23
CA GLN A 295 -21.30 -15.99 43.00
C GLN A 295 -20.61 -14.91 42.18
N GLU A 296 -21.39 -13.92 41.75
CA GLU A 296 -20.96 -12.67 41.11
C GLU A 296 -20.49 -11.64 42.17
N PRO A 297 -19.87 -10.50 41.79
CA PRO A 297 -18.46 -10.25 42.05
C PRO A 297 -18.23 -9.14 43.08
N TYR A 298 -17.23 -9.31 43.94
CA TYR A 298 -16.75 -8.26 44.83
C TYR A 298 -15.61 -7.49 44.15
N ASN A 299 -15.82 -6.17 44.03
CA ASN A 299 -14.89 -5.16 43.50
C ASN A 299 -13.47 -5.29 44.08
N LEU A 300 -12.47 -5.38 43.20
CA LEU A 300 -11.05 -5.14 43.46
C LEU A 300 -10.48 -4.26 42.33
N PRO A 301 -9.51 -3.37 42.61
CA PRO A 301 -9.15 -2.27 41.72
C PRO A 301 -8.34 -2.71 40.49
N ASP A 302 -8.57 -1.96 39.41
CA ASP A 302 -7.87 -2.00 38.12
C ASP A 302 -6.36 -2.04 38.27
N CYS A 303 -5.75 -3.14 37.80
CA CYS A 303 -4.41 -3.21 37.19
C CYS A 303 -4.13 -4.67 36.78
N VAL A 304 -4.95 -5.24 35.90
CA VAL A 304 -4.53 -6.41 35.12
C VAL A 304 -3.90 -5.85 33.84
N PRO A 305 -2.60 -6.06 33.56
CA PRO A 305 -2.02 -5.64 32.29
C PRO A 305 -2.81 -6.29 31.14
N LEU A 306 -3.34 -5.49 30.23
CA LEU A 306 -3.97 -5.99 29.01
C LEU A 306 -2.92 -6.73 28.19
N GLU A 307 -2.96 -8.06 28.26
CA GLU A 307 -2.07 -8.96 27.53
C GLU A 307 -2.49 -9.03 26.05
N VAL A 308 -2.13 -8.01 25.27
CA VAL A 308 -2.41 -7.99 23.83
C VAL A 308 -1.46 -8.92 23.09
N LYS A 309 -1.99 -10.04 22.59
CA LYS A 309 -1.25 -10.96 21.71
C LYS A 309 -1.03 -10.30 20.35
N ILE A 310 0.23 -10.18 19.94
CA ILE A 310 0.62 -9.56 18.66
C ILE A 310 -0.16 -10.14 17.46
N PRO A 311 -0.30 -11.48 17.29
CA PRO A 311 -1.04 -12.03 16.15
C PRO A 311 -2.51 -11.59 16.10
N ASP A 312 -3.19 -11.59 17.24
CA ASP A 312 -4.62 -11.27 17.35
C ASP A 312 -4.88 -9.79 17.04
N LEU A 313 -3.98 -8.92 17.52
CA LEU A 313 -3.99 -7.50 17.17
C LEU A 313 -3.82 -7.30 15.66
N ILE A 314 -2.79 -7.91 15.07
CA ILE A 314 -2.51 -7.74 13.64
C ILE A 314 -3.69 -8.20 12.79
N TYR A 315 -4.29 -9.36 13.07
CA TYR A 315 -5.47 -9.81 12.32
C TYR A 315 -6.65 -8.85 12.49
N THR A 316 -6.86 -8.32 13.70
CA THR A 316 -7.90 -7.29 13.92
C THR A 316 -7.65 -6.05 13.06
N VAL A 317 -6.41 -5.54 13.03
CA VAL A 317 -6.05 -4.39 12.19
C VAL A 317 -6.30 -4.68 10.71
N LEU A 318 -5.95 -5.87 10.23
CA LEU A 318 -6.16 -6.27 8.83
C LEU A 318 -7.65 -6.39 8.46
N ASP A 319 -8.53 -6.63 9.43
CA ASP A 319 -9.97 -6.70 9.20
C ASP A 319 -10.62 -5.32 9.17
N LEU A 320 -10.05 -4.34 9.89
CA LEU A 320 -10.57 -2.98 10.01
C LEU A 320 -10.01 -2.03 8.95
N VAL A 321 -8.78 -2.26 8.48
CA VAL A 321 -8.08 -1.37 7.55
C VAL A 321 -8.25 -1.86 6.11
N PRO A 322 -8.74 -1.03 5.18
CA PRO A 322 -8.86 -1.40 3.77
C PRO A 322 -7.51 -1.84 3.18
N VAL A 323 -7.51 -2.92 2.40
CA VAL A 323 -6.31 -3.53 1.80
C VAL A 323 -5.41 -2.51 1.10
N LEU A 324 -6.00 -1.55 0.38
CA LEU A 324 -5.26 -0.51 -0.35
C LEU A 324 -4.49 0.47 0.56
N GLN A 325 -4.91 0.61 1.81
CA GLN A 325 -4.34 1.55 2.77
C GLN A 325 -3.33 0.91 3.72
N VAL A 326 -3.28 -0.42 3.81
CA VAL A 326 -2.37 -1.12 4.73
C VAL A 326 -0.91 -0.80 4.43
N LYS A 327 -0.51 -0.73 3.15
CA LYS A 327 0.85 -0.31 2.76
C LYS A 327 1.19 1.11 3.21
N GLN A 328 0.21 2.02 3.20
CA GLN A 328 0.42 3.38 3.66
C GLN A 328 0.54 3.44 5.18
N LEU A 329 -0.25 2.63 5.90
CA LEU A 329 -0.17 2.49 7.35
C LEU A 329 1.19 1.96 7.79
N VAL A 330 1.68 0.86 7.22
CA VAL A 330 2.97 0.29 7.64
C VAL A 330 4.15 1.24 7.33
N ARG A 331 4.06 2.07 6.28
CA ARG A 331 5.04 3.13 6.02
C ARG A 331 5.00 4.22 7.09
N SER A 332 3.81 4.63 7.54
CA SER A 332 3.68 5.66 8.57
C SER A 332 4.12 5.16 9.94
N LEU A 333 3.96 3.85 10.20
CA LEU A 333 4.52 3.12 11.34
C LEU A 333 6.04 2.86 11.25
N GLY A 334 6.72 3.39 10.23
CA GLY A 334 8.18 3.32 10.12
C GLY A 334 8.74 1.98 9.62
N VAL A 335 7.93 1.13 8.99
CA VAL A 335 8.42 -0.04 8.23
C VAL A 335 9.04 0.48 6.93
N LYS A 336 10.29 0.07 6.64
CA LYS A 336 11.04 0.54 5.46
C LYS A 336 10.46 -0.01 4.16
N ASP A 337 10.57 0.73 3.06
CA ASP A 337 10.13 0.24 1.75
C ASP A 337 10.83 -1.07 1.33
N THR A 338 12.09 -1.28 1.73
CA THR A 338 12.78 -2.56 1.50
C THR A 338 12.17 -3.72 2.30
N GLU A 339 11.68 -3.48 3.52
CA GLU A 339 10.99 -4.47 4.35
C GLU A 339 9.59 -4.79 3.79
N ILE A 340 8.90 -3.77 3.26
CA ILE A 340 7.61 -3.90 2.60
C ILE A 340 7.75 -4.71 1.30
N GLU A 341 8.67 -4.33 0.42
CA GLU A 341 8.95 -5.06 -0.83
C GLU A 341 9.35 -6.50 -0.54
N GLN A 342 10.19 -6.73 0.47
CA GLN A 342 10.58 -8.08 0.88
C GLN A 342 9.37 -8.92 1.35
N ALA A 343 8.47 -8.35 2.15
CA ALA A 343 7.27 -9.06 2.61
C ALA A 343 6.33 -9.44 1.45
N GLU A 344 6.17 -8.56 0.45
CA GLU A 344 5.40 -8.84 -0.78
C GLU A 344 6.07 -9.89 -1.67
N MET A 345 7.40 -9.86 -1.78
CA MET A 345 8.13 -10.88 -2.52
C MET A 345 8.02 -12.27 -1.87
N ASP A 346 8.02 -12.33 -0.54
CA ASP A 346 8.08 -13.57 0.24
C ASP A 346 6.72 -14.26 0.41
N HIS A 347 5.63 -13.48 0.44
CA HIS A 347 4.30 -13.98 0.79
C HIS A 347 3.30 -13.77 -0.33
N ARG A 348 2.64 -14.88 -0.73
CA ARG A 348 1.73 -14.93 -1.88
C ARG A 348 0.42 -14.17 -1.66
N SER A 349 -0.17 -14.31 -0.48
CA SER A 349 -1.44 -13.63 -0.20
C SER A 349 -1.15 -12.21 0.23
N CYS A 350 -1.87 -11.25 -0.36
CA CYS A 350 -1.78 -9.85 0.03
C CYS A 350 -2.03 -9.67 1.53
N ARG A 351 -3.00 -10.41 2.09
CA ARG A 351 -3.29 -10.40 3.53
C ARG A 351 -2.15 -10.96 4.38
N GLU A 352 -1.47 -12.01 3.90
CA GLU A 352 -0.30 -12.57 4.59
C GLU A 352 0.92 -11.64 4.50
N ALA A 353 1.18 -11.04 3.34
CA ALA A 353 2.23 -10.04 3.19
C ALA A 353 2.00 -8.86 4.13
N HIS A 354 0.76 -8.35 4.21
CA HIS A 354 0.37 -7.30 5.14
C HIS A 354 0.53 -7.70 6.61
N TYR A 355 0.17 -8.94 6.97
CA TYR A 355 0.42 -9.48 8.30
C TYR A 355 1.91 -9.44 8.64
N GLN A 356 2.78 -9.84 7.71
CA GLN A 356 4.22 -9.87 7.95
C GLN A 356 4.82 -8.46 8.06
N MET A 357 4.33 -7.49 7.29
CA MET A 357 4.72 -6.07 7.43
C MET A 357 4.38 -5.53 8.83
N LEU A 358 3.15 -5.75 9.29
CA LEU A 358 2.71 -5.33 10.63
C LEU A 358 3.42 -6.10 11.73
N ARG A 359 3.76 -7.37 11.50
CA ARG A 359 4.54 -8.17 12.45
C ARG A 359 5.96 -7.62 12.61
N VAL A 360 6.63 -7.20 11.53
CA VAL A 360 7.96 -6.58 11.59
C VAL A 360 7.92 -5.29 12.41
N TRP A 361 6.90 -4.46 12.23
CA TRP A 361 6.66 -3.28 13.07
C TRP A 361 6.48 -3.66 14.55
N ALA A 362 5.56 -4.58 14.85
CA ALA A 362 5.25 -4.98 16.22
C ALA A 362 6.48 -5.57 16.95
N GLU A 363 7.27 -6.41 16.27
CA GLU A 363 8.48 -7.01 16.83
C GLU A 363 9.62 -6.00 17.03
N ARG A 364 9.71 -4.95 16.19
CA ARG A 364 10.68 -3.85 16.36
C ARG A 364 10.37 -3.03 17.62
N GLY A 365 9.10 -2.70 17.84
CA GLY A 365 8.67 -1.96 19.02
C GLY A 365 8.81 -2.75 20.32
N SER A 366 8.54 -4.06 20.32
CA SER A 366 8.70 -4.91 21.52
C SER A 366 10.16 -5.14 21.94
N ARG A 367 11.15 -5.00 21.04
CA ARG A 367 12.58 -5.19 21.37
C ARG A 367 13.21 -3.99 22.09
N ALA A 368 12.58 -2.82 22.06
CA ALA A 368 13.02 -1.63 22.78
C ALA A 368 12.71 -1.69 24.29
N GLY A 369 11.80 -2.58 24.72
CA GLY A 369 11.43 -2.80 26.12
C GLY A 369 11.97 -4.15 26.63
N GLY A 370 13.24 -4.18 27.03
CA GLY A 370 13.86 -5.21 27.87
C GLY A 370 13.30 -6.65 27.84
N GLY A 371 13.91 -7.52 27.02
CA GLY A 371 14.20 -8.92 27.38
C GLY A 371 13.10 -9.80 28.00
N GLY A 372 11.83 -9.71 27.58
CA GLY A 372 10.78 -10.65 27.96
C GLY A 372 10.52 -11.68 26.86
N ARG A 373 10.50 -12.97 27.21
CA ARG A 373 10.25 -14.11 26.27
C ARG A 373 8.78 -14.22 25.81
N GLY A 374 8.02 -13.13 25.85
CA GLY A 374 6.59 -13.06 25.50
C GLY A 374 6.36 -12.12 24.31
N ARG A 375 5.60 -12.59 23.30
CA ARG A 375 5.14 -11.80 22.15
C ARG A 375 3.99 -10.88 22.53
N MET A 376 4.20 -10.05 23.54
CA MET A 376 3.20 -9.11 24.03
C MET A 376 3.50 -7.73 23.47
N LEU A 377 2.45 -7.05 23.02
CA LEU A 377 2.56 -5.67 22.55
C LEU A 377 2.50 -4.72 23.75
N HIS A 378 3.42 -3.75 23.82
CA HIS A 378 3.45 -2.76 24.90
C HIS A 378 2.44 -1.62 24.61
N SER A 379 1.79 -1.07 25.65
CA SER A 379 0.74 -0.04 25.52
C SER A 379 1.10 1.18 24.64
N PRO A 380 2.31 1.78 24.73
CA PRO A 380 2.76 2.87 23.86
C PRO A 380 2.83 2.49 22.36
N LEU A 381 3.12 1.23 22.04
CA LEU A 381 3.18 0.77 20.65
C LEU A 381 1.76 0.67 20.06
N LEU A 382 0.77 0.32 20.88
CA LEU A 382 -0.63 0.37 20.48
C LEU A 382 -1.12 1.81 20.31
N GLN A 383 -0.69 2.73 21.17
CA GLN A 383 -1.00 4.17 21.02
C GLN A 383 -0.43 4.76 19.73
N GLU A 384 0.81 4.42 19.36
CA GLU A 384 1.40 4.83 18.07
C GLU A 384 0.54 4.38 16.89
N LEU A 385 0.08 3.12 16.90
CA LEU A 385 -0.83 2.58 15.88
C LEU A 385 -2.14 3.37 15.80
N LEU A 386 -2.76 3.65 16.95
CA LEU A 386 -4.02 4.40 17.02
C LEU A 386 -3.87 5.84 16.51
N GLU A 387 -2.76 6.49 16.83
CA GLU A 387 -2.46 7.85 16.35
C GLU A 387 -2.29 7.88 14.82
N GLU A 388 -1.58 6.91 14.26
CA GLU A 388 -1.39 6.81 12.80
C GLU A 388 -2.69 6.48 12.06
N LEU A 389 -3.54 5.59 12.61
CA LEU A 389 -4.86 5.32 12.05
C LEU A 389 -5.72 6.60 12.00
N ARG A 390 -5.72 7.41 13.07
CA ARG A 390 -6.44 8.70 13.09
C ARG A 390 -5.91 9.67 12.05
N LYS A 391 -4.59 9.77 11.89
CA LYS A 391 -3.95 10.64 10.86
C LYS A 391 -4.33 10.22 9.43
N MET A 392 -4.57 8.93 9.21
CA MET A 392 -4.94 8.37 7.90
C MET A 392 -6.44 8.41 7.60
N HIS A 393 -7.24 9.11 8.42
CA HIS A 393 -8.70 9.14 8.31
C HIS A 393 -9.38 7.78 8.55
N LEU A 394 -8.70 6.87 9.28
CA LEU A 394 -9.23 5.58 9.73
C LEU A 394 -9.70 5.67 11.19
N GLY A 395 -10.41 6.74 11.53
CA GLY A 395 -10.86 7.02 12.90
C GLY A 395 -11.76 5.92 13.49
N GLN A 396 -12.67 5.37 12.69
CA GLN A 396 -13.54 4.25 13.10
C GLN A 396 -12.73 3.00 13.49
N ALA A 397 -11.71 2.65 12.70
CA ALA A 397 -10.84 1.53 13.01
C ALA A 397 -10.05 1.76 14.32
N ALA A 398 -9.63 2.99 14.59
CA ALA A 398 -8.96 3.35 15.84
C ALA A 398 -9.91 3.22 17.04
N GLU A 399 -11.14 3.73 16.94
CA GLU A 399 -12.16 3.63 18.00
C GLU A 399 -12.54 2.17 18.32
N GLU A 400 -12.67 1.32 17.30
CA GLU A 400 -12.93 -0.11 17.48
C GLU A 400 -11.76 -0.84 18.16
N LEU A 401 -10.52 -0.49 17.82
CA LEU A 401 -9.33 -1.04 18.49
C LEU A 401 -9.22 -0.58 19.94
N GLU A 402 -9.49 0.70 20.24
CA GLU A 402 -9.53 1.24 21.60
C GLU A 402 -10.59 0.55 22.45
N THR A 403 -11.78 0.36 21.89
CA THR A 403 -12.88 -0.35 22.55
C THR A 403 -12.52 -1.81 22.83
N LYS A 404 -11.91 -2.50 21.85
CA LYS A 404 -11.55 -3.91 21.97
C LYS A 404 -10.43 -4.17 22.97
N TYR A 405 -9.49 -3.24 23.09
CA TYR A 405 -8.32 -3.38 23.96
C TYR A 405 -8.36 -2.47 25.21
N GLY A 406 -9.50 -1.84 25.51
CA GLY A 406 -9.74 -1.14 26.78
C GLY A 406 -8.82 0.05 27.04
N ILE A 407 -8.41 0.80 26.02
CA ILE A 407 -7.62 2.03 26.18
C ILE A 407 -8.60 3.20 26.25
N GLN A 408 -8.76 3.79 27.44
CA GLN A 408 -9.53 5.01 27.65
C GLN A 408 -8.62 6.20 27.92
#